data_AF-A0A069EYQ5-F1
#
_entry.id   AF-A0A069EYQ5-F1
#
_cell.length_a   1.000
_cell.length_b   1.000
_cell.length_c   1.000
_cell.angle_alpha   90.00
_cell.angle_beta   90.00
_cell.angle_gamma   90.00
#
_symmetry.space_group_name_H-M   'P 1'
#
loop_
_entity.id
_entity.type
_entity.pdbx_description
1 polymer ?
#
loop_
_entity_poly.entity_id
_entity_poly.type
_entity_poly.pdbx_seq_one_letter_code
_entity_poly.pdbx_strand_id
1 'polypeptide(L)'
;MTKEQLLALLPTSEIEIQLKDAEGLPRFAFLNERGRFDEVQGEVFDEEEPWPNHLPVIGYEDFLGDLVCVNLKTNEVLIVDHETGEHLETIAASFEEWLQTER
;
A
#
# COMPACT_ATOMS: atom_id res chain seq x y z
N MET A 1 -9.56 10.96 0.70
CA MET A 1 -8.92 10.95 -0.63
C MET A 1 -9.79 10.19 -1.62
N THR A 2 -9.89 10.60 -2.89
CA THR A 2 -10.56 9.82 -3.95
C THR A 2 -9.56 8.91 -4.69
N LYS A 3 -10.05 7.93 -5.45
CA LYS A 3 -9.20 7.08 -6.31
C LYS A 3 -8.42 7.94 -7.32
N GLU A 4 -9.04 8.96 -7.91
CA GLU A 4 -8.38 9.84 -8.88
C GLU A 4 -7.26 10.66 -8.24
N GLN A 5 -7.47 11.12 -7.00
CA GLN A 5 -6.44 11.81 -6.23
C GLN A 5 -5.28 10.87 -5.90
N LEU A 6 -5.58 9.64 -5.45
CA LEU A 6 -4.57 8.62 -5.19
C LEU A 6 -3.75 8.31 -6.45
N LEU A 7 -4.42 8.03 -7.57
CA LEU A 7 -3.77 7.78 -8.86
C LEU A 7 -2.89 8.95 -9.30
N ALA A 8 -3.29 10.19 -9.04
CA ALA A 8 -2.49 11.36 -9.40
C ALA A 8 -1.18 11.48 -8.58
N LEU A 9 -1.16 10.90 -7.38
CA LEU A 9 -0.04 10.94 -6.44
C LEU A 9 0.91 9.73 -6.58
N LEU A 10 0.40 8.59 -7.04
CA LEU A 10 1.22 7.40 -7.27
C LEU A 10 2.39 7.71 -8.21
N PRO A 11 3.56 7.09 -7.97
CA PRO A 11 4.76 7.36 -8.72
C PRO A 11 4.64 6.85 -10.17
N THR A 12 5.46 7.40 -11.07
CA THR A 12 5.50 6.99 -12.48
C THR A 12 6.35 5.76 -12.74
N SER A 13 7.15 5.35 -11.76
CA SER A 13 7.94 4.13 -11.71
C SER A 13 7.83 3.57 -10.30
N GLU A 14 8.07 2.29 -10.12
CA GLU A 14 8.18 1.70 -8.78
C GLU A 14 9.22 2.47 -7.94
N ILE A 15 8.91 2.67 -6.66
CA ILE A 15 9.83 3.27 -5.69
C ILE A 15 9.89 2.42 -4.43
N GLU A 16 11.08 2.40 -3.83
CA GLU A 16 11.33 1.79 -2.53
C GLU A 16 11.31 2.89 -1.45
N ILE A 17 10.57 2.65 -0.37
CA ILE A 17 10.51 3.52 0.81
C ILE A 17 10.91 2.71 2.03
N GLN A 18 11.90 3.20 2.78
CA GLN A 18 12.32 2.57 4.03
C GLN A 18 11.25 2.77 5.12
N LEU A 19 10.83 1.67 5.74
CA LEU A 19 9.92 1.67 6.87
C LEU A 19 10.72 1.68 8.18
N LYS A 20 10.01 1.89 9.30
CA LYS A 20 10.61 1.71 10.62
C LYS A 20 10.97 0.24 10.81
N ASP A 21 12.16 -0.01 11.34
CA ASP A 21 12.64 -1.36 11.65
C ASP A 21 11.63 -2.10 12.54
N ALA A 22 11.32 -3.35 12.19
CA ALA A 22 10.65 -4.28 13.10
C ALA A 22 11.66 -5.32 13.55
N GLU A 23 11.67 -5.61 14.85
CA GLU A 23 12.57 -6.63 15.43
C GLU A 23 14.07 -6.41 15.14
N GLY A 24 14.46 -5.18 14.82
CA GLY A 24 15.84 -4.81 14.48
C GLY A 24 16.26 -5.17 13.06
N LEU A 25 15.31 -5.52 12.19
CA LEU A 25 15.54 -5.76 10.76
C LEU A 25 15.01 -4.58 9.94
N PRO A 26 15.76 -4.13 8.91
CA PRO A 26 15.29 -3.09 8.00
C PRO A 26 14.09 -3.62 7.21
N ARG A 27 13.10 -2.77 7.02
CA ARG A 27 11.86 -3.04 6.27
C ARG A 27 11.67 -2.01 5.18
N PHE A 28 11.05 -2.43 4.09
CA PHE A 28 10.84 -1.58 2.92
C PHE A 28 9.43 -1.79 2.36
N ALA A 29 8.80 -0.68 1.96
CA ALA A 29 7.60 -0.68 1.15
C ALA A 29 7.97 -0.37 -0.31
N PHE A 30 7.56 -1.24 -1.22
CA PHE A 30 7.71 -1.07 -2.66
C PHE A 30 6.37 -0.57 -3.20
N LEU A 31 6.33 0.71 -3.57
CA LEU A 31 5.13 1.32 -4.12
C LEU A 31 5.11 1.12 -5.62
N ASN A 32 4.06 0.49 -6.11
CA ASN A 32 3.83 0.27 -7.52
C ASN A 32 3.70 1.60 -8.28
N GLU A 33 4.16 1.58 -9.52
CA GLU A 33 3.87 2.65 -10.46
C GLU A 33 2.38 2.74 -10.78
N ARG A 34 1.91 3.97 -10.98
CA ARG A 34 0.53 4.31 -11.31
C ARG A 34 -0.05 3.47 -12.47
N GLY A 35 0.78 3.13 -13.45
CA GLY A 35 0.35 2.35 -14.62
C GLY A 35 -0.14 0.94 -14.29
N ARG A 36 0.35 0.37 -13.18
CA ARG A 36 0.00 -0.98 -12.71
C ARG A 36 -1.15 -1.01 -11.71
N PHE A 37 -1.68 0.14 -11.32
CA PHE A 37 -2.65 0.22 -10.21
C PHE A 37 -3.85 -0.72 -10.42
N ASP A 38 -4.51 -0.66 -11.57
CA ASP A 38 -5.70 -1.48 -11.86
C ASP A 38 -5.35 -2.97 -12.06
N GLU A 39 -4.16 -3.27 -12.59
CA GLU A 39 -3.65 -4.64 -12.72
C GLU A 39 -3.46 -5.29 -11.36
N VAL A 40 -2.79 -4.60 -10.43
CA VAL A 40 -2.54 -5.08 -9.05
C VAL A 40 -3.86 -5.28 -8.31
N GLN A 41 -4.86 -4.43 -8.53
CA GLN A 41 -6.18 -4.69 -7.94
C GLN A 41 -6.79 -5.99 -8.52
N GLY A 42 -6.62 -6.27 -9.80
CA GLY A 42 -7.10 -7.52 -10.39
C GLY A 42 -6.38 -8.77 -9.87
N GLU A 43 -5.09 -8.65 -9.53
CA GLU A 43 -4.28 -9.75 -8.99
C GLU A 43 -4.64 -10.10 -7.54
N VAL A 44 -4.94 -9.09 -6.72
CA VAL A 44 -5.22 -9.28 -5.28
C VAL A 44 -6.68 -9.59 -5.02
N PHE A 45 -7.60 -9.01 -5.80
CA PHE A 45 -9.02 -9.20 -5.60
C PHE A 45 -9.46 -10.45 -6.36
N ASP A 46 -9.23 -11.63 -5.76
CA ASP A 46 -9.78 -12.88 -6.25
C ASP A 46 -11.33 -12.83 -6.22
N GLU A 47 -11.98 -13.28 -7.30
CA GLU A 47 -13.44 -13.35 -7.39
C GLU A 47 -14.01 -14.44 -6.47
N GLU A 48 -13.21 -15.44 -6.07
CA GLU A 48 -13.62 -16.52 -5.17
C GLU A 48 -13.51 -16.16 -3.68
N GLU A 49 -12.57 -15.28 -3.30
CA GLU A 49 -12.37 -14.78 -1.93
C GLU A 49 -12.32 -13.24 -1.91
N PRO A 50 -13.46 -12.56 -1.66
CA PRO A 50 -13.53 -11.12 -1.79
C PRO A 50 -12.65 -10.41 -0.76
N TRP A 51 -11.72 -9.58 -1.24
CA TRP A 51 -10.87 -8.71 -0.44
C TRP A 51 -11.68 -7.95 0.63
N PRO A 52 -11.52 -8.27 1.93
CA PRO A 52 -12.55 -7.97 2.94
C PRO A 52 -12.70 -6.48 3.21
N ASN A 53 -11.65 -5.69 2.95
CA ASN A 53 -11.61 -4.27 3.30
C ASN A 53 -11.80 -3.34 2.09
N HIS A 54 -11.80 -3.87 0.86
CA HIS A 54 -11.85 -3.09 -0.39
C HIS A 54 -10.84 -1.92 -0.44
N LEU A 55 -9.73 -2.04 0.29
CA LEU A 55 -8.70 -1.02 0.33
C LEU A 55 -7.85 -1.10 -0.93
N PRO A 56 -7.66 0.03 -1.65
CA PRO A 56 -6.69 0.12 -2.72
C PRO A 56 -5.30 -0.36 -2.31
N VAL A 57 -4.78 -1.34 -3.03
CA VAL A 57 -3.40 -1.79 -2.91
C VAL A 57 -2.51 -0.86 -3.73
N ILE A 58 -1.47 -0.34 -3.12
CA ILE A 58 -0.51 0.58 -3.75
C ILE A 58 0.89 -0.01 -3.83
N GLY A 59 1.15 -1.15 -3.19
CA GLY A 59 2.49 -1.70 -3.06
C GLY A 59 2.50 -2.96 -2.21
N TYR A 60 3.72 -3.41 -1.90
CA TYR A 60 3.96 -4.55 -1.02
C TYR A 60 5.13 -4.26 -0.07
N GLU A 61 5.15 -4.98 1.05
CA GLU A 61 6.23 -4.99 2.02
C GLU A 61 7.16 -6.17 1.72
N ASP A 62 8.45 -5.91 1.44
CA ASP A 62 9.40 -6.94 0.97
C ASP A 62 9.71 -8.03 1.99
N PHE A 63 9.68 -7.71 3.29
CA PHE A 63 10.09 -8.67 4.31
C PHE A 63 9.13 -9.87 4.43
N LEU A 64 7.83 -9.64 4.23
CA LEU A 64 6.77 -10.65 4.42
C LEU A 64 5.88 -10.86 3.19
N GLY A 65 5.97 -9.96 2.19
CA GLY A 65 5.08 -9.95 1.03
C GLY A 65 3.71 -9.32 1.31
N ASP A 66 3.53 -8.68 2.48
CA ASP A 66 2.26 -8.09 2.88
C ASP A 66 1.89 -6.86 2.05
N LEU A 67 0.61 -6.55 1.98
CA LEU A 67 0.09 -5.55 1.07
C LEU A 67 0.14 -4.15 1.69
N VAL A 68 0.69 -3.20 0.95
CA VAL A 68 0.63 -1.78 1.31
C VAL A 68 -0.62 -1.19 0.69
N CYS A 69 -1.52 -0.71 1.54
CA CYS A 69 -2.84 -0.22 1.16
C CYS A 69 -3.05 1.24 1.55
N VAL A 70 -4.00 1.92 0.89
CA VAL A 70 -4.45 3.26 1.29
C VAL A 70 -5.92 3.23 1.67
N ASN A 71 -6.24 3.72 2.87
CA ASN A 71 -7.62 3.95 3.26
C ASN A 71 -8.12 5.27 2.67
N LEU A 72 -8.91 5.20 1.59
CA LEU A 72 -9.46 6.39 0.94
C LEU A 72 -10.34 7.26 1.86
N LYS A 73 -10.93 6.70 2.91
CA LYS A 73 -11.77 7.46 3.86
C LYS A 73 -10.93 8.29 4.82
N THR A 74 -9.89 7.69 5.41
CA THR A 74 -9.06 8.32 6.44
C THR A 74 -7.77 8.94 5.91
N ASN A 75 -7.39 8.57 4.68
CA ASN A 75 -6.12 8.88 4.01
C ASN A 75 -4.88 8.13 4.55
N GLU A 76 -5.08 7.21 5.49
CA GLU A 76 -4.00 6.47 6.11
C GLU A 76 -3.37 5.45 5.15
N VAL A 77 -2.09 5.18 5.34
CA VAL A 77 -1.36 4.11 4.68
C VAL A 77 -1.21 2.95 5.66
N LEU A 78 -1.64 1.77 5.23
CA LEU A 78 -1.79 0.60 6.06
C LEU A 78 -0.99 -0.57 5.47
N ILE A 79 -0.47 -1.44 6.34
CA ILE A 79 -0.02 -2.78 5.98
C ILE A 79 -1.15 -3.75 6.30
N VAL A 80 -1.50 -4.56 5.31
CA VAL A 80 -2.57 -5.56 5.39
C VAL A 80 -1.97 -6.91 5.04
N ASP A 81 -2.27 -7.90 5.86
CA ASP A 81 -1.85 -9.29 5.64
C ASP A 81 -2.38 -9.79 4.30
N HIS A 82 -1.49 -10.33 3.47
CA HIS A 82 -1.85 -10.71 2.10
C HIS A 82 -2.68 -12.00 2.02
N GLU A 83 -2.65 -12.86 3.05
CA GLU A 83 -3.38 -14.14 3.07
C GLU A 83 -4.78 -13.97 3.69
N THR A 84 -4.89 -13.14 4.73
CA THR A 84 -6.09 -13.01 5.56
C THR A 84 -6.85 -11.71 5.35
N GLY A 85 -6.19 -10.69 4.79
CA GLY A 85 -6.74 -9.34 4.67
C GLY A 85 -6.84 -8.59 6.00
N GLU A 86 -6.23 -9.10 7.08
CA GLU A 86 -6.22 -8.42 8.38
C GLU A 86 -5.33 -7.18 8.37
N HIS A 87 -5.76 -6.12 9.07
CA HIS A 87 -4.95 -4.93 9.25
C HIS A 87 -3.83 -5.20 10.26
N LEU A 88 -2.58 -5.09 9.83
CA LEU A 88 -1.40 -5.31 10.66
C LEU A 88 -0.86 -4.01 11.28
N GLU A 89 -0.68 -2.97 10.48
CA GLU A 89 0.01 -1.75 10.91
C GLU A 89 -0.51 -0.51 10.16
N THR A 90 -0.52 0.65 10.82
CA THR A 90 -0.66 1.97 10.16
C THR A 90 0.72 2.61 10.05
N ILE A 91 1.27 2.68 8.84
CA ILE A 91 2.64 3.19 8.61
C ILE A 91 2.69 4.70 8.36
N ALA A 92 1.59 5.30 7.89
CA ALA A 92 1.46 6.75 7.78
C ALA A 92 0.02 7.22 8.00
N ALA A 93 -0.14 8.40 8.60
CA ALA A 93 -1.44 9.04 8.81
C ALA A 93 -2.04 9.65 7.53
N SER A 94 -1.21 9.88 6.52
CA SER A 94 -1.58 10.51 5.25
C SER A 94 -0.65 10.02 4.14
N PHE A 95 -1.21 9.50 3.05
CA PHE A 95 -0.43 9.10 1.87
C PHE A 95 0.35 10.28 1.26
N GLU A 96 -0.25 11.47 1.23
CA GLU A 96 0.37 12.68 0.68
C GLU A 96 1.57 13.13 1.51
N GLU A 97 1.43 13.10 2.84
CA GLU A 97 2.52 13.47 3.73
C GLU A 97 3.64 12.44 3.67
N TRP A 98 3.29 11.15 3.61
CA TRP A 98 4.26 10.08 3.50
C TRP A 98 5.13 10.20 2.25
N LEU A 99 4.54 10.48 1.09
CA LEU A 99 5.32 10.70 -0.14
C LEU A 99 6.20 11.97 -0.10
N GLN A 100 5.91 12.94 0.76
CA GLN A 100 6.70 14.17 0.88
C GLN A 100 7.87 14.01 1.85
N THR A 101 7.74 13.18 2.88
CA THR A 101 8.84 12.92 3.84
C THR A 101 9.93 12.04 3.24
N GLU A 102 9.57 11.21 2.26
CA GLU A 102 10.45 10.18 1.66
C GLU A 102 11.00 10.58 0.27
N ARG A 103 10.83 11.84 -0.13
CA ARG A 103 11.41 12.44 -1.36
C ARG A 103 12.59 13.34 -1.05
#